data_AF-A0A975HKE9-F1
#
_entry.id   AF-A0A975HKE9-F1
#
_cell.length_a   1.000
_cell.length_b   1.000
_cell.length_c   1.000
_cell.angle_alpha   90.00
_cell.angle_beta   90.00
_cell.angle_gamma   90.00
#
_symmetry.space_group_name_H-M   'P 1'
#
loop_
_entity.id
_entity.type
_entity.pdbx_description
1 polymer ?
#
loop_
_entity_poly.entity_id
_entity_poly.type
_entity_poly.pdbx_seq_one_letter_code
_entity_poly.pdbx_strand_id
1 'polypeptide(L)'
;MQVTLIETKSGIEFQTTSYSGNEKDLFEASLLTDEFLSKYGQPDVVVSTDCLESVMRDNRKRAYLKESDPLYMEWQFDQTDEAKQRWLAKVAEIKTRYPFPIL
;
A
#
# COMPACT_ATOMS: atom_id res chain seq x y z
N MET A 1 9.26 -11.43 -0.50
CA MET A 1 8.19 -11.49 -1.52
C MET A 1 8.68 -10.74 -2.74
N GLN A 2 8.56 -11.30 -3.93
CA GLN A 2 8.85 -10.58 -5.18
C GLN A 2 7.62 -9.79 -5.58
N VAL A 3 7.81 -8.52 -5.94
CA VAL A 3 6.78 -7.59 -6.39
C VAL A 3 7.20 -7.06 -7.74
N THR A 4 6.27 -7.05 -8.69
CA THR A 4 6.48 -6.45 -10.01
C THR A 4 5.63 -5.19 -10.10
N LEU A 5 6.28 -4.08 -10.44
CA LEU A 5 5.65 -2.83 -10.81
C LEU A 5 5.61 -2.71 -12.32
N ILE A 6 4.50 -2.25 -12.87
CA ILE A 6 4.27 -2.16 -14.31
C ILE A 6 3.83 -0.74 -14.63
N GLU A 7 4.51 -0.09 -15.56
CA GLU A 7 4.01 1.15 -16.16
C GLU A 7 3.04 0.79 -17.30
N THR A 8 1.79 1.20 -17.18
CA THR A 8 0.68 0.67 -18.00
C THR A 8 0.70 1.15 -19.45
N LYS A 9 1.41 2.23 -19.77
CA LYS A 9 1.42 2.84 -21.12
C LYS A 9 2.57 2.36 -22.00
N SER A 10 3.71 2.06 -21.39
CA SER A 10 4.96 1.67 -22.02
C SER A 10 5.27 0.19 -21.83
N GLY A 11 4.65 -0.46 -20.83
CA GLY A 11 4.88 -1.87 -20.48
C GLY A 11 6.21 -2.11 -19.77
N ILE A 12 6.89 -1.07 -19.31
CA ILE A 12 8.14 -1.20 -18.55
C ILE A 12 7.83 -1.85 -17.21
N GLU A 13 8.59 -2.90 -16.89
CA GLU A 13 8.48 -3.62 -15.62
C GLU A 13 9.68 -3.34 -14.71
N PHE A 14 9.41 -3.27 -13.42
CA PHE A 14 10.43 -3.20 -12.38
C PHE A 14 10.14 -4.25 -11.31
N GLN A 15 11.13 -5.10 -11.02
CA GLN A 15 11.01 -6.15 -10.01
C GLN A 15 11.75 -5.74 -8.74
N THR A 16 11.10 -5.91 -7.60
CA THR A 16 11.69 -5.65 -6.28
C THR A 16 11.35 -6.75 -5.29
N THR A 17 12.27 -7.01 -4.35
CA THR A 17 12.08 -7.98 -3.27
C THR A 17 11.76 -7.32 -1.92
N SER A 18 11.79 -5.99 -1.86
CA SER A 18 11.75 -5.21 -0.62
C SER A 18 10.60 -4.19 -0.59
N TYR A 19 9.45 -4.50 -1.17
CA TYR A 19 8.34 -3.54 -1.31
C TYR A 19 7.85 -2.99 0.05
N SER A 20 8.32 -1.79 0.39
CA SER A 20 7.97 -1.01 1.57
C SER A 20 6.87 0.02 1.28
N GLY A 21 6.58 0.27 0.00
CA GLY A 21 5.60 1.25 -0.51
C GLY A 21 6.26 2.38 -1.30
N ASN A 22 7.48 2.75 -0.92
CA ASN A 22 8.23 3.84 -1.56
C ASN A 22 8.79 3.44 -2.93
N GLU A 23 8.91 2.14 -3.22
CA GLU A 23 9.47 1.64 -4.47
C GLU A 23 8.59 2.02 -5.66
N LYS A 24 7.27 2.12 -5.46
CA LYS A 24 6.36 2.63 -6.48
C LYS A 24 6.69 4.08 -6.83
N ASP A 25 6.77 4.93 -5.81
CA ASP A 25 7.04 6.36 -6.01
C ASP A 25 8.43 6.58 -6.63
N LEU A 26 9.43 5.80 -6.23
CA LEU A 26 10.77 5.84 -6.80
C LEU A 26 10.79 5.38 -8.27
N PHE A 27 10.08 4.30 -8.59
CA PHE A 27 9.97 3.82 -9.96
C PHE A 27 9.22 4.82 -10.84
N GLU A 28 8.11 5.37 -10.36
CA GLU A 28 7.36 6.44 -11.02
C GLU A 28 8.24 7.67 -11.27
N ALA A 29 9.01 8.11 -10.27
CA ALA A 29 9.95 9.22 -10.41
C ALA A 29 11.06 8.94 -11.44
N SER A 30 11.51 7.68 -11.56
CA SER A 30 12.52 7.29 -12.56
C SER A 30 12.02 7.41 -14.01
N LEU A 31 10.71 7.45 -14.21
CA LEU A 31 10.05 7.58 -15.51
C LEU A 31 9.73 9.04 -15.88
N LEU A 32 9.98 10.01 -15.01
CA LEU A 32 9.73 11.43 -15.27
C LEU A 32 10.84 12.08 -16.12
N THR A 33 11.26 11.40 -17.18
CA THR A 33 12.20 11.96 -18.17
C THR A 33 11.44 12.71 -19.26
N ASP A 34 12.04 13.76 -19.83
CA ASP A 34 11.42 14.52 -20.93
C ASP A 34 11.04 13.62 -22.11
N GLU A 35 11.89 12.63 -22.42
CA GLU A 35 11.64 11.65 -23.47
C GLU A 35 10.39 10.82 -23.18
N PHE A 36 10.26 10.31 -21.95
CA PHE A 36 9.13 9.49 -21.55
C PHE A 36 7.84 10.31 -21.52
N LEU A 37 7.88 11.49 -20.91
CA LEU A 37 6.73 12.39 -20.80
C LEU A 37 6.23 12.85 -22.17
N SER A 38 7.15 13.12 -23.11
CA SER A 38 6.80 13.48 -24.49
C SER A 38 6.07 12.34 -25.22
N LYS A 39 6.46 11.09 -24.97
CA LYS A 39 5.94 9.93 -25.69
C LYS A 39 4.69 9.31 -25.08
N TYR A 40 4.64 9.17 -23.75
CA TYR A 40 3.58 8.46 -23.03
C TYR A 40 2.80 9.36 -22.06
N GLY A 41 3.23 10.60 -21.86
CA GLY A 41 2.66 11.50 -20.86
C GLY A 41 3.05 11.10 -19.44
N GLN A 42 2.22 11.48 -18.47
CA GLN A 42 2.47 11.16 -17.06
C GLN A 42 2.45 9.64 -16.84
N PRO A 43 3.46 9.05 -16.18
CA PRO A 43 3.49 7.61 -15.92
C PRO A 43 2.28 7.14 -15.12
N ASP A 44 1.83 5.92 -15.38
CA ASP A 44 0.82 5.24 -14.55
C ASP A 44 1.38 3.89 -14.11
N VAL A 45 1.90 3.85 -12.89
CA VAL A 45 2.56 2.68 -12.32
C VAL A 45 1.58 1.90 -11.45
N VAL A 46 1.44 0.60 -11.73
CA VAL A 46 0.61 -0.32 -10.94
C VAL A 46 1.43 -1.47 -10.39
N VAL A 47 0.96 -2.07 -9.30
CA VAL A 47 1.49 -3.35 -8.81
C VAL A 47 0.84 -4.47 -9.63
N SER A 48 1.64 -5.42 -10.12
CA SER A 48 1.15 -6.59 -10.82
C SER A 48 0.10 -7.35 -10.00
N THR A 49 -0.95 -7.83 -10.67
CA THR A 49 -2.02 -8.62 -10.07
C THR A 49 -1.49 -9.87 -9.36
N ASP A 50 -0.41 -10.46 -9.85
CA ASP A 50 0.18 -11.71 -9.34
C ASP A 50 0.71 -11.57 -7.90
N CYS A 51 1.07 -10.36 -7.49
CA CYS A 51 1.54 -10.07 -6.14
C CYS A 51 0.63 -9.09 -5.38
N LEU A 52 -0.50 -8.67 -5.97
CA LEU A 52 -1.36 -7.63 -5.40
C LEU A 52 -1.92 -8.05 -4.04
N GLU A 53 -2.44 -9.28 -3.92
CA GLU A 53 -3.01 -9.76 -2.66
C GLU A 53 -1.97 -9.78 -1.54
N SER A 54 -0.77 -10.30 -1.82
CA SER A 54 0.29 -10.40 -0.83
C SER A 54 0.82 -9.03 -0.43
N VAL A 55 0.93 -8.08 -1.38
CA VAL A 55 1.24 -6.68 -1.08
C VAL A 55 0.18 -6.03 -0.18
N MET A 56 -1.10 -6.20 -0.49
CA MET A 56 -2.19 -5.66 0.34
C MET A 56 -2.19 -6.26 1.75
N ARG A 57 -1.92 -7.56 1.86
CA ARG A 57 -1.78 -8.26 3.14
C ARG A 57 -0.63 -7.72 3.98
N ASP A 58 0.53 -7.55 3.40
CA ASP A 58 1.71 -7.06 4.11
C ASP A 58 1.57 -5.60 4.51
N ASN A 59 1.02 -4.74 3.64
CA ASN A 59 0.72 -3.35 3.96
C ASN A 59 -0.25 -3.23 5.13
N ARG A 60 -1.33 -4.03 5.09
CA ARG A 60 -2.34 -4.06 6.15
C ARG A 60 -1.77 -4.54 7.49
N LYS A 61 -0.94 -5.58 7.47
CA LYS A 61 -0.24 -6.07 8.67
C LYS A 61 0.65 -4.99 9.29
N ARG A 62 1.42 -4.27 8.47
CA ARG A 62 2.28 -3.16 8.93
C ARG A 62 1.47 -2.01 9.51
N ALA A 63 0.35 -1.66 8.87
CA ALA A 63 -0.54 -0.62 9.36
C ALA A 63 -1.20 -0.98 10.68
N TYR A 64 -1.62 -2.23 10.88
CA TYR A 64 -2.13 -2.66 12.18
C TYR A 64 -1.10 -2.50 13.29
N LEU A 65 0.11 -3.03 13.09
CA LEU A 65 1.20 -2.94 14.06
C LEU A 65 1.53 -1.48 14.46
N LYS A 66 1.47 -0.55 13.51
CA LYS A 66 1.87 0.85 13.74
C LYS A 66 0.73 1.74 14.24
N GLU A 67 -0.49 1.52 13.75
CA GLU A 67 -1.57 2.50 13.87
C GLU A 67 -2.76 1.99 14.70
N SER A 68 -3.07 0.69 14.64
CA SER A 68 -4.24 0.12 15.30
C SER A 68 -3.89 -0.56 16.63
N ASP A 69 -2.79 -1.31 16.67
CA ASP A 69 -2.43 -2.12 17.83
C ASP A 69 -2.16 -1.25 19.08
N PRO A 70 -1.52 -0.06 19.00
CA PRO A 70 -1.42 0.82 20.16
C PRO A 70 -2.78 1.25 20.72
N LEU A 71 -3.75 1.57 19.85
CA LEU A 71 -5.11 1.96 20.25
C LEU A 71 -5.89 0.79 20.89
N TYR A 72 -5.65 -0.42 20.39
CA TYR A 72 -6.21 -1.62 21.03
C TYR A 72 -5.65 -1.77 22.44
N MET A 73 -4.34 -1.59 22.64
CA MET A 73 -3.71 -1.68 23.96
C MET A 73 -4.23 -0.60 24.92
N GLU A 74 -4.42 0.63 24.45
CA GLU A 74 -5.07 1.70 25.22
C GLU A 74 -6.47 1.28 25.67
N TRP A 75 -7.30 0.80 24.73
CA TRP A 75 -8.66 0.33 25.06
C TRP A 75 -8.66 -0.86 26.03
N GLN A 76 -7.72 -1.81 25.92
CA GLN A 76 -7.63 -2.94 26.85
C GLN A 76 -7.38 -2.48 28.30
N PHE A 77 -6.68 -1.36 28.49
CA PHE A 77 -6.42 -0.78 29.80
C PHE A 77 -7.57 0.10 30.28
N ASP A 78 -7.99 1.09 29.48
CA ASP A 78 -9.00 2.09 29.87
C ASP A 78 -10.43 1.53 29.88
N GLN A 79 -10.73 0.57 29.01
CA GLN A 79 -12.03 -0.08 28.84
C GLN A 79 -13.21 0.87 28.59
N THR A 80 -12.94 2.06 28.05
CA THR A 80 -13.97 3.05 27.68
C THR A 80 -14.53 2.80 26.28
N ASP A 81 -15.78 3.24 26.06
CA ASP A 81 -16.40 3.17 24.74
C ASP A 81 -15.69 4.09 23.74
N GLU A 82 -15.21 5.25 24.18
CA GLU A 82 -14.48 6.19 23.34
C GLU A 82 -13.18 5.58 22.80
N ALA A 83 -12.40 4.89 23.64
CA ALA A 83 -11.17 4.21 23.22
C ALA A 83 -11.47 3.08 22.22
N LYS A 84 -12.54 2.31 22.47
CA LYS A 84 -13.01 1.27 21.55
C LYS A 84 -13.38 1.85 20.18
N GLN A 85 -14.13 2.95 20.16
CA GLN A 85 -14.54 3.60 18.90
C GLN A 85 -13.34 4.12 18.11
N ARG A 86 -12.33 4.70 18.79
CA ARG A 86 -11.09 5.13 18.13
C ARG A 86 -10.36 3.98 17.47
N TRP A 87 -10.21 2.86 18.18
CA TRP A 87 -9.60 1.65 17.63
C TRP A 87 -10.38 1.10 16.42
N LEU A 88 -11.69 0.92 16.55
CA LEU A 88 -12.53 0.39 15.46
C LEU A 88 -12.53 1.31 14.23
N ALA A 89 -12.56 2.62 14.43
CA ALA A 89 -12.46 3.60 13.34
C ALA A 89 -11.11 3.47 12.60
N LYS A 90 -10.00 3.35 13.34
CA LYS A 90 -8.68 3.15 12.72
C LYS A 90 -8.59 1.83 11.97
N VAL A 91 -9.15 0.75 12.53
CA VAL A 91 -9.25 -0.54 11.81
C VAL A 91 -10.01 -0.36 10.49
N ALA A 92 -11.16 0.31 10.49
CA ALA A 92 -11.96 0.54 9.29
C ALA A 92 -11.20 1.36 8.22
N GLU A 93 -10.48 2.40 8.63
CA GLU A 93 -9.61 3.19 7.75
C GLU A 93 -8.52 2.32 7.10
N ILE A 94 -7.81 1.49 7.89
CA ILE A 94 -6.77 0.58 7.38
C ILE A 94 -7.36 -0.43 6.39
N LYS A 95 -8.55 -0.99 6.66
CA LYS A 95 -9.23 -1.92 5.75
C LYS A 95 -9.60 -1.27 4.42
N THR A 96 -9.97 0.00 4.46
CA THR A 96 -10.31 0.80 3.27
C THR A 96 -9.06 1.12 2.45
N ARG A 97 -7.94 1.46 3.13
CA ARG A 97 -6.65 1.75 2.47
C ARG A 97 -5.98 0.51 1.87
N TYR A 98 -6.14 -0.65 2.50
CA TYR A 98 -5.56 -1.93 2.05
C TYR A 98 -6.66 -3.01 1.98
N PRO A 99 -7.53 -2.94 0.97
CA PRO A 99 -8.58 -3.93 0.78
C PRO A 99 -7.94 -5.28 0.43
N PHE A 100 -8.57 -6.36 0.89
CA PHE A 100 -8.27 -7.66 0.28
C PHE A 100 -9.03 -7.75 -1.04
N PRO A 101 -8.38 -8.22 -2.12
CA PRO A 101 -9.08 -8.48 -3.36
C PRO A 101 -10.26 -9.41 -3.09
N ILE A 102 -11.42 -9.03 -3.60
CA ILE A 102 -12.60 -9.91 -3.60
C ILE A 102 -12.31 -10.91 -4.72
N LEU A 103 -12.17 -12.19 -4.37
CA LEU A 103 -11.94 -13.29 -5.30
C LEU A 103 -13.06 -13.40 -6.34
#